data_AF-A0A427CEY6-F1
#
_entry.id   AF-A0A427CEY6-F1
#
_cell.length_a   1.000
_cell.length_b   1.000
_cell.length_c   1.000
_cell.angle_alpha   90.00
_cell.angle_beta   90.00
_cell.angle_gamma   90.00
#
_symmetry.space_group_name_H-M   'P 1'
#
loop_
_entity.id
_entity.type
_entity.pdbx_description
1 polymer ?
#
loop_
_entity_poly.entity_id
_entity_poly.type
_entity_poly.pdbx_seq_one_letter_code
_entity_poly.pdbx_strand_id
1 'polypeptide(L)'
;MATDQSLDPLWNVHAFERDSISYFQISDIAEGLLFIIAKSGDVFWLLPAGTIDTQVALPSDHQPQRPTLDAKEVFRHPDFTLLVSGTGKAAVWRVENHPTRP
;
A
#
# COMPACT_ATOMS: atom_id res chain seq x y z
N MET A 1 -19.52 -3.18 -2.14
CA MET A 1 -18.57 -4.26 -2.52
C MET A 1 -17.30 -3.56 -2.97
N ALA A 2 -16.16 -3.88 -2.37
CA ALA A 2 -14.89 -3.30 -2.80
C ALA A 2 -14.43 -3.98 -4.10
N THR A 3 -13.97 -3.20 -5.07
CA THR A 3 -13.44 -3.71 -6.33
C THR A 3 -11.95 -3.97 -6.16
N ASP A 4 -11.48 -5.13 -6.60
CA ASP A 4 -10.03 -5.39 -6.66
C ASP A 4 -9.40 -4.50 -7.73
N GLN A 5 -8.36 -3.77 -7.33
CA GLN A 5 -7.59 -2.86 -8.18
C GLN A 5 -6.11 -3.23 -8.24
N SER A 6 -5.79 -4.48 -7.91
CA SER A 6 -4.44 -5.01 -7.99
C SER A 6 -3.87 -4.98 -9.43
N LEU A 7 -2.58 -4.67 -9.51
CA LEU A 7 -1.77 -4.72 -10.74
C LEU A 7 -0.78 -5.89 -10.74
N ASP A 8 -0.49 -6.48 -9.58
CA ASP A 8 0.41 -7.63 -9.43
C ASP A 8 -0.40 -8.89 -9.06
N PRO A 9 -0.16 -10.04 -9.72
CA PRO A 9 -0.95 -11.25 -9.51
C PRO A 9 -0.72 -11.94 -8.16
N LEU A 10 0.26 -11.50 -7.36
CA LEU A 10 0.56 -12.08 -6.04
C LEU A 10 -0.16 -11.36 -4.90
N TRP A 11 -0.84 -10.26 -5.18
CA TRP A 11 -1.41 -9.38 -4.17
C TRP A 11 -2.76 -8.84 -4.61
N ASN A 12 -3.68 -8.71 -3.67
CA ASN A 12 -4.99 -8.14 -3.90
C ASN A 12 -5.08 -6.77 -3.23
N VAL A 13 -5.70 -5.79 -3.89
CA VAL A 13 -5.88 -4.44 -3.34
C VAL A 13 -7.34 -4.03 -3.46
N HIS A 14 -8.01 -4.01 -2.32
CA HIS A 14 -9.42 -3.61 -2.25
C HIS A 14 -9.52 -2.17 -1.75
N ALA A 15 -10.05 -1.30 -2.59
CA ALA A 15 -10.27 0.11 -2.26
C ALA A 15 -11.73 0.37 -1.88
N PHE A 16 -11.96 1.12 -0.82
CA PHE A 16 -13.27 1.67 -0.48
C PHE A 16 -13.15 3.00 0.26
N GLU A 17 -14.19 3.82 0.20
CA GLU A 17 -14.25 5.08 0.92
C GLU A 17 -15.29 5.01 2.03
N ARG A 18 -14.96 5.58 3.19
CA ARG A 18 -15.90 5.75 4.30
C ARG A 18 -15.54 7.02 5.08
N ASP A 19 -16.55 7.84 5.36
CA ASP A 19 -16.41 9.05 6.16
C ASP A 19 -15.29 9.99 5.63
N SER A 20 -15.19 10.13 4.29
CA SER A 20 -14.15 10.90 3.58
C SER A 20 -12.71 10.41 3.79
N ILE A 21 -12.55 9.15 4.21
CA ILE A 21 -11.26 8.46 4.30
C ILE A 21 -11.26 7.33 3.28
N SER A 22 -10.24 7.29 2.43
CA SER A 22 -10.02 6.19 1.49
C SER A 22 -9.22 5.10 2.20
N TYR A 23 -9.72 3.88 2.15
CA TYR A 23 -9.09 2.69 2.72
C TYR A 23 -8.68 1.75 1.59
N PHE A 24 -7.44 1.28 1.66
CA PHE A 24 -6.85 0.32 0.74
C PHE A 24 -6.42 -0.89 1.55
N GLN A 25 -7.13 -2.01 1.38
CA GLN A 25 -6.82 -3.26 2.05
C GLN A 25 -5.91 -4.10 1.17
N ILE A 26 -4.74 -4.46 1.70
CA ILE A 26 -3.76 -5.26 0.98
C ILE A 26 -3.82 -6.68 1.55
N SER A 27 -4.08 -7.65 0.69
CA SER A 27 -4.09 -9.07 1.04
C SER A 27 -3.23 -9.90 0.10
N ASP A 28 -2.85 -11.09 0.56
CA ASP A 28 -2.21 -12.10 -0.30
C ASP A 28 -3.24 -12.82 -1.20
N ILE A 29 -2.74 -13.72 -2.06
CA ILE A 29 -3.57 -14.54 -2.97
C ILE A 29 -4.54 -15.48 -2.25
N ALA A 30 -4.33 -15.75 -0.96
CA ALA A 30 -5.22 -16.56 -0.13
C ALA A 30 -6.23 -15.69 0.64
N GLU A 31 -6.36 -14.41 0.27
CA GLU A 31 -7.17 -13.40 0.95
C GLU A 31 -6.77 -13.13 2.41
N GLY A 32 -5.53 -13.48 2.77
CA GLY A 32 -4.93 -13.12 4.06
C GLY A 32 -4.67 -11.62 4.11
N LEU A 33 -5.44 -10.89 4.90
CA LEU A 33 -5.25 -9.44 5.09
C LEU A 33 -3.91 -9.16 5.77
N LEU A 34 -3.06 -8.37 5.13
CA LEU A 34 -1.71 -8.03 5.62
C LEU A 34 -1.73 -6.71 6.39
N PHE A 35 -2.27 -5.67 5.76
CA PHE A 35 -2.38 -4.33 6.34
C PHE A 35 -3.41 -3.50 5.57
N ILE A 36 -3.78 -2.38 6.15
CA ILE A 36 -4.66 -1.41 5.53
C ILE A 36 -3.95 -0.05 5.50
N ILE A 37 -3.97 0.60 4.34
CA ILE A 37 -3.57 2.01 4.22
C ILE A 37 -4.84 2.84 4.29
N ALA A 38 -4.89 3.81 5.18
CA ALA A 38 -5.91 4.86 5.19
C ALA A 38 -5.31 6.16 4.68
N LYS A 39 -6.05 6.87 3.82
CA LYS A 39 -5.66 8.16 3.25
C LYS A 39 -6.76 9.19 3.48
N SER A 40 -6.36 10.39 3.93
CA SER A 40 -7.23 11.58 3.96
C SER A 40 -6.40 12.81 3.60
N GLY A 41 -6.73 13.46 2.49
CA GLY A 41 -5.87 14.49 1.89
C GLY A 41 -4.49 13.91 1.57
N ASP A 42 -3.42 14.56 2.06
CA ASP A 42 -2.03 14.12 1.87
C ASP A 42 -1.51 13.24 3.02
N VAL A 43 -2.36 12.93 3.99
CA VAL A 43 -1.98 12.14 5.17
C VAL A 43 -2.30 10.67 4.94
N PHE A 44 -1.31 9.83 5.24
CA PHE A 44 -1.41 8.39 5.19
C PHE A 44 -1.25 7.81 6.59
N TRP A 45 -2.05 6.78 6.90
CA TRP A 45 -1.91 5.96 8.09
C TRP A 45 -1.82 4.50 7.71
N LEU A 46 -0.97 3.78 8.44
CA LEU A 46 -0.90 2.33 8.39
C LEU A 46 -1.71 1.74 9.53
N LEU A 47 -2.67 0.88 9.21
CA LEU A 47 -3.45 0.13 10.17
C LEU A 47 -2.98 -1.33 10.12
N PRO A 48 -2.41 -1.85 11.22
CA PRO A 48 -2.03 -3.26 11.29
C PRO A 48 -3.27 -4.12 11.29
N ALA A 49 -3.36 -5.05 10.34
CA ALA A 49 -4.49 -5.95 10.19
C ALA A 49 -4.08 -7.42 9.99
N GLY A 50 -2.81 -7.67 9.70
CA GLY A 50 -2.22 -8.98 9.53
C GLY A 50 -0.97 -9.17 10.40
N THR A 51 0.00 -9.92 9.89
CA THR A 51 1.22 -10.24 10.63
C THR A 51 2.08 -9.02 10.93
N ILE A 52 2.52 -8.92 12.18
CA ILE A 52 3.35 -7.83 12.73
C ILE A 52 4.72 -7.64 12.05
N ASP A 53 5.17 -8.58 11.22
CA ASP A 53 6.47 -8.53 10.57
C ASP A 53 6.46 -7.77 9.22
N THR A 54 5.30 -7.27 8.79
CA THR A 54 5.17 -6.58 7.50
C THR A 54 5.81 -5.19 7.56
N GLN A 55 6.84 -4.96 6.73
CA GLN A 55 7.50 -3.66 6.64
C GLN A 55 6.81 -2.80 5.60
N VAL A 56 6.25 -1.66 6.03
CA VAL A 56 5.59 -0.69 5.15
C VAL A 56 6.19 0.68 5.41
N ALA A 57 6.69 1.33 4.37
CA ALA A 57 7.18 2.70 4.41
C ALA A 57 6.12 3.65 3.84
N LEU A 58 5.71 4.64 4.64
CA LEU A 58 4.80 5.70 4.24
C LEU A 58 5.57 6.94 3.76
N PRO A 59 4.95 7.82 2.95
CA PRO A 59 5.59 9.06 2.51
C PRO A 59 5.90 10.02 3.67
N SER A 60 5.13 9.93 4.76
CA SER A 60 5.32 10.71 5.98
C SER A 60 6.49 10.22 6.84
N ASP A 61 7.06 9.04 6.55
CA ASP A 61 8.18 8.53 7.33
C ASP A 61 9.45 9.33 7.02
N HIS A 62 9.99 10.00 8.04
CA HIS A 62 11.22 10.80 7.93
C HIS A 62 12.50 9.97 7.71
N GLN A 63 12.38 8.64 7.65
CA GLN A 63 13.49 7.74 7.42
C GLN A 63 13.80 7.71 5.92
N PRO A 64 15.08 7.81 5.48
CA PRO A 64 15.42 7.67 4.07
C PRO A 64 14.95 6.30 3.56
N GLN A 65 13.91 6.33 2.70
CA GLN A 65 13.40 5.16 2.02
C GLN A 65 14.52 4.67 1.08
N ARG A 66 15.11 3.52 1.41
CA ARG A 66 16.09 2.92 0.50
C ARG A 66 15.35 2.51 -0.78
N PRO A 67 15.91 2.80 -1.98
CA PRO A 67 15.37 2.25 -3.21
C PRO A 67 15.41 0.74 -3.08
N THR A 68 14.25 0.11 -3.19
CA THR A 68 14.18 -1.34 -3.18
C THR A 68 14.43 -1.82 -4.60
N LEU A 69 15.53 -2.55 -4.80
CA LEU A 69 15.85 -3.17 -6.08
C LEU A 69 14.66 -4.06 -6.49
N ASP A 70 14.22 -3.96 -7.74
CA ASP A 70 13.11 -4.74 -8.30
C ASP A 70 11.73 -4.52 -7.65
N ALA A 71 11.43 -3.29 -7.21
CA ALA A 71 10.10 -2.92 -6.76
C ALA A 71 9.06 -3.09 -7.90
N LYS A 72 8.00 -3.85 -7.60
CA LYS A 72 6.84 -4.04 -8.47
C LYS A 72 5.70 -3.15 -8.01
N GLU A 73 4.97 -2.66 -9.00
CA GLU A 73 3.76 -1.89 -8.76
C GLU A 73 2.59 -2.80 -8.50
N VAL A 74 1.98 -2.66 -7.32
CA VAL A 74 0.84 -3.47 -6.89
C VAL A 74 -0.46 -2.71 -7.05
N PHE A 75 -0.43 -1.39 -6.92
CA PHE A 75 -1.62 -0.55 -7.07
C PHE A 75 -1.25 0.87 -7.47
N ARG A 76 -2.09 1.47 -8.32
CA ARG A 76 -1.96 2.85 -8.78
C ARG A 76 -3.19 3.67 -8.43
N HIS A 77 -2.97 4.78 -7.74
CA HIS A 77 -3.94 5.84 -7.49
C HIS A 77 -3.46 7.15 -8.14
N PRO A 78 -4.35 8.11 -8.50
CA PRO A 78 -3.93 9.42 -8.99
C PRO A 78 -2.92 10.14 -8.07
N ASP A 79 -3.04 9.93 -6.76
CA ASP A 79 -2.22 10.63 -5.75
C ASP A 79 -0.98 9.84 -5.32
N PHE A 80 -0.98 8.51 -5.46
CA PHE A 80 0.11 7.67 -4.99
C PHE A 80 0.19 6.33 -5.72
N THR A 81 1.34 5.68 -5.62
CA THR A 81 1.58 4.31 -6.07
C THR A 81 1.98 3.43 -4.89
N LEU A 82 1.44 2.21 -4.84
CA LEU A 82 1.88 1.18 -3.89
C LEU A 82 2.86 0.23 -4.59
N LEU A 83 4.05 0.14 -4.02
CA LEU A 83 5.14 -0.71 -4.48
C LEU A 83 5.41 -1.82 -3.48
N VAL A 84 5.86 -2.97 -3.98
CA VAL A 84 6.34 -4.09 -3.17
C VAL A 84 7.66 -4.61 -3.73
N SER A 85 8.56 -5.03 -2.84
CA SER A 85 9.76 -5.78 -3.22
C SER A 85 9.91 -7.02 -2.38
N GLY A 86 10.34 -8.10 -3.01
CA GLY A 86 10.34 -9.42 -2.39
C GLY A 86 8.94 -10.05 -2.40
N THR A 87 8.81 -11.17 -1.71
CA THR A 87 7.57 -11.96 -1.64
C THR A 87 7.35 -12.50 -0.24
N GLY A 88 6.09 -12.82 0.10
CA GLY A 88 5.73 -13.39 1.40
C GLY A 88 6.11 -12.48 2.58
N LYS A 89 6.64 -13.07 3.66
CA LYS A 89 6.95 -12.37 4.91
C LYS A 89 8.12 -11.39 4.82
N ALA A 90 8.97 -11.52 3.81
CA ALA A 90 10.10 -10.61 3.58
C ALA A 90 9.73 -9.45 2.64
N ALA A 91 8.46 -9.36 2.22
CA ALA A 91 7.99 -8.30 1.36
C ALA A 91 8.11 -6.94 2.07
N VAL A 92 8.80 -6.01 1.41
CA VAL A 92 8.92 -4.62 1.85
C VAL A 92 8.01 -3.78 0.97
N TRP A 93 7.09 -3.07 1.60
CA TRP A 93 6.07 -2.26 0.96
C TRP A 93 6.41 -0.79 1.06
N ARG A 94 6.02 -0.03 0.03
CA ARG A 94 6.29 1.40 -0.02
C ARG A 94 5.16 2.14 -0.71
N VAL A 95 4.73 3.23 -0.09
CA VAL A 95 3.79 4.18 -0.68
C VAL A 95 4.61 5.34 -1.22
N GLU A 96 4.54 5.57 -2.53
CA GLU A 96 5.16 6.70 -3.20
C GLU A 96 4.09 7.70 -3.61
N ASN A 97 4.16 8.93 -3.10
CA ASN A 97 3.28 9.99 -3.55
C ASN A 97 3.67 10.44 -4.96
N HIS A 98 2.67 10.68 -5.79
CA HIS A 98 2.86 11.49 -6.98
C HIS A 98 2.94 12.95 -6.55
N PRO A 99 3.97 13.71 -6.95
CA PRO A 99 3.95 15.14 -6.74
C PRO A 99 2.73 15.70 -7.46
N THR A 100 1.82 16.33 -6.72
CA THR A 100 0.76 17.15 -7.30
C THR A 100 1.45 18.21 -8.15
N ARG A 101 1.25 18.15 -9.47
CA ARG A 101 1.79 19.15 -10.39
C ARG A 101 1.20 20.51 -10.00
N PRO A 102 2.02 21.55 -9.79
CA PRO A 102 1.54 22.89 -9.46
C PRO A 102 0.74 23.52 -10.61
#